data_AF-A0A7X6SUS0-F1
#
_entry.id   AF-A0A7X6SUS0-F1
#
_cell.length_a   1.000
_cell.length_b   1.000
_cell.length_c   1.000
_cell.angle_alpha   90.00
_cell.angle_beta   90.00
_cell.angle_gamma   90.00
#
_symmetry.space_group_name_H-M   'P 1'
#
loop_
_entity.id
_entity.type
_entity.pdbx_description
1 polymer ?
#
loop_
_entity_poly.entity_id
_entity_poly.type
_entity_poly.pdbx_seq_one_letter_code
_entity_poly.pdbx_strand_id
1 'polypeptide(L)'
;MGTWNTGPYDNDDAADLLEDIREGHIYFDELLPDVGHRYIEADQGAMIIAMAHLAAGDVPEGIDDTVLAPLRTPQTRERLRQCLEAVLSDGAVSELAEQWAENGQEELLEWKAKSHIQLV
;
A
#
# COMPACT_ATOMS: atom_id res chain seq x y z
N MET A 1 -8.49 14.98 13.07
CA MET A 1 -8.65 13.52 12.99
C MET A 1 -7.37 12.93 13.53
N GLY A 2 -7.34 12.61 14.82
CA GLY A 2 -6.14 12.10 15.48
C GLY A 2 -6.15 10.58 15.50
N THR A 3 -4.96 10.00 15.59
CA THR A 3 -4.63 8.56 15.78
C THR A 3 -4.27 7.76 14.53
N TRP A 4 -3.85 8.36 13.41
CA TRP A 4 -3.19 7.58 12.36
C TRP A 4 -1.67 7.76 12.47
N ASN A 5 -0.96 6.67 12.74
CA ASN A 5 0.48 6.67 12.54
C ASN A 5 0.76 6.64 11.02
N THR A 6 1.95 7.07 10.64
CA THR A 6 2.37 7.27 9.24
C THR A 6 2.97 6.02 8.58
N GLY A 7 3.01 4.88 9.28
CA GLY A 7 3.64 3.66 8.80
C GLY A 7 2.77 2.86 7.82
N PRO A 8 3.39 1.94 7.06
CA PRO A 8 2.74 1.22 5.97
C PRO A 8 1.63 0.24 6.41
N TYR A 9 1.57 -0.09 7.70
CA TYR A 9 0.61 -1.02 8.30
C TYR A 9 -0.25 -0.38 9.40
N ASP A 10 -0.13 0.93 9.58
CA ASP A 10 -0.83 1.67 10.64
C ASP A 10 -2.26 2.08 10.25
N ASN A 11 -2.65 1.82 9.00
CA ASN A 11 -3.99 2.06 8.48
C ASN A 11 -4.86 0.80 8.71
N ASP A 12 -6.12 0.98 9.10
CA ASP A 12 -7.05 -0.13 9.40
C ASP A 12 -7.19 -1.10 8.21
N ASP A 13 -7.30 -0.61 6.97
CA ASP A 13 -7.41 -1.45 5.77
C ASP A 13 -6.12 -2.23 5.50
N ALA A 14 -4.96 -1.66 5.86
CA ALA A 14 -3.69 -2.37 5.79
C ALA A 14 -3.58 -3.45 6.86
N ALA A 15 -4.13 -3.21 8.07
CA ALA A 15 -4.15 -4.20 9.14
C ALA A 15 -5.07 -5.38 8.78
N ASP A 16 -6.26 -5.11 8.25
CA ASP A 16 -7.22 -6.11 7.76
C ASP A 16 -6.59 -6.98 6.66
N LEU A 17 -5.87 -6.36 5.71
CA LEU A 17 -5.12 -7.09 4.69
C LEU A 17 -4.10 -8.07 5.31
N LEU A 18 -3.37 -7.66 6.35
CA LEU A 18 -2.40 -8.54 7.01
C LEU A 18 -3.09 -9.72 7.72
N GLU A 19 -4.28 -9.52 8.28
CA GLU A 19 -5.08 -10.60 8.87
C GLU A 19 -5.53 -11.59 7.80
N ASP A 20 -6.07 -11.12 6.68
CA ASP A 20 -6.47 -11.96 5.55
C ASP A 20 -5.30 -12.80 4.98
N ILE A 21 -4.09 -12.20 4.91
CA ILE A 21 -2.87 -12.91 4.50
C ILE A 21 -2.54 -14.04 5.47
N ARG A 22 -2.66 -13.79 6.78
CA ARG A 22 -2.37 -14.80 7.82
C ARG A 22 -3.35 -15.95 7.77
N GLU A 23 -4.61 -15.68 7.44
CA GLU A 23 -5.64 -16.72 7.31
C GLU A 23 -5.56 -17.46 5.96
N GLY A 24 -4.77 -16.96 5.01
CA GLY A 24 -4.57 -17.57 3.68
C GLY A 24 -5.75 -17.31 2.73
N HIS A 25 -6.51 -16.24 2.96
CA HIS A 25 -7.73 -15.90 2.22
C HIS A 25 -7.51 -14.82 1.15
N ILE A 26 -6.31 -14.73 0.55
CA ILE A 26 -5.99 -13.63 -0.38
C ILE A 26 -5.80 -14.08 -1.83
N TYR A 27 -6.41 -13.30 -2.73
CA TYR A 27 -6.13 -13.27 -4.16
C TYR A 27 -5.56 -11.91 -4.55
N PHE A 28 -4.22 -11.77 -4.50
CA PHE A 28 -3.52 -10.50 -4.74
C PHE A 28 -3.83 -9.88 -6.12
N ASP A 29 -4.11 -10.71 -7.13
CA ASP A 29 -4.46 -10.25 -8.47
C ASP A 29 -5.79 -9.49 -8.53
N GLU A 30 -6.70 -9.74 -7.57
CA GLU A 30 -8.01 -9.07 -7.49
C GLU A 30 -7.93 -7.74 -6.72
N LEU A 31 -6.87 -7.53 -5.93
CA LEU A 31 -6.68 -6.34 -5.09
C LEU A 31 -5.96 -5.21 -5.82
N LEU A 32 -5.20 -5.52 -6.88
CA LEU A 32 -4.49 -4.49 -7.64
C LEU A 32 -5.43 -3.84 -8.66
N PRO A 33 -5.56 -2.50 -8.66
CA PRO A 33 -6.42 -1.83 -9.61
C PRO A 33 -5.96 -2.09 -11.04
N ASP A 34 -6.91 -2.25 -11.95
CA ASP A 34 -6.63 -2.46 -13.37
C ASP A 34 -6.00 -1.23 -14.02
N VAL A 35 -5.19 -1.49 -15.06
CA VAL A 35 -4.52 -0.46 -15.85
C VAL A 35 -5.59 0.44 -16.47
N GLY A 36 -5.76 1.64 -15.90
CA GLY A 36 -6.80 2.60 -16.32
C GLY A 36 -7.75 3.07 -15.21
N HIS A 37 -7.64 2.56 -13.98
CA HIS A 37 -8.22 3.21 -12.81
C HIS A 37 -7.58 4.59 -12.61
N ARG A 38 -8.39 5.63 -12.79
CA ARG A 38 -7.92 7.02 -12.80
C ARG A 38 -7.83 7.64 -11.41
N TYR A 39 -8.43 6.98 -10.42
CA TYR A 39 -8.49 7.44 -9.05
C TYR A 39 -8.40 6.23 -8.10
N ILE A 40 -7.61 6.39 -7.04
CA ILE A 40 -7.34 5.38 -6.02
C ILE A 40 -7.98 5.88 -4.72
N GLU A 41 -8.95 5.11 -4.23
CA GLU A 41 -9.61 5.35 -2.95
C GLU A 41 -8.64 5.15 -1.77
N ALA A 42 -8.98 5.69 -0.61
CA ALA A 42 -8.06 5.74 0.53
C ALA A 42 -7.66 4.33 1.03
N ASP A 43 -8.63 3.42 1.08
CA ASP A 43 -8.49 2.01 1.46
C ASP A 43 -7.59 1.24 0.47
N GLN A 44 -7.84 1.41 -0.83
CA GLN A 44 -7.02 0.85 -1.89
C GLN A 44 -5.58 1.37 -1.82
N GLY A 45 -5.41 2.66 -1.55
CA GLY A 45 -4.09 3.28 -1.36
C GLY A 45 -3.32 2.67 -0.20
N ALA A 46 -3.99 2.44 0.94
CA ALA A 46 -3.38 1.81 2.10
C ALA A 46 -2.96 0.35 1.82
N MET A 47 -3.84 -0.43 1.18
CA MET A 47 -3.51 -1.81 0.77
C MET A 47 -2.34 -1.86 -0.20
N ILE A 48 -2.26 -0.95 -1.18
CA ILE A 48 -1.14 -0.87 -2.14
C ILE A 48 0.19 -0.62 -1.41
N ILE A 49 0.22 0.30 -0.44
CA ILE A 49 1.43 0.59 0.35
C ILE A 49 1.85 -0.67 1.13
N ALA A 50 0.92 -1.31 1.83
CA ALA A 50 1.21 -2.54 2.58
C ALA A 50 1.75 -3.66 1.67
N MET A 51 1.09 -3.90 0.52
CA MET A 51 1.53 -4.91 -0.46
C MET A 51 2.91 -4.59 -1.04
N ALA A 52 3.23 -3.32 -1.30
CA ALA A 52 4.55 -2.92 -1.79
C ALA A 52 5.64 -3.22 -0.76
N HIS A 53 5.40 -2.94 0.52
CA HIS A 53 6.34 -3.29 1.59
C HIS A 53 6.55 -4.81 1.71
N LEU A 54 5.46 -5.59 1.68
CA LEU A 54 5.53 -7.06 1.69
C LEU A 54 6.31 -7.61 0.48
N ALA A 55 6.08 -7.04 -0.71
CA ALA A 55 6.78 -7.42 -1.94
C ALA A 55 8.28 -7.08 -1.91
N ALA A 56 8.66 -6.01 -1.20
CA ALA A 56 10.04 -5.60 -0.97
C ALA A 56 10.76 -6.45 0.10
N GLY A 57 10.01 -7.25 0.87
CA GLY A 57 10.56 -8.12 1.92
C GLY A 57 10.48 -7.53 3.32
N ASP A 58 9.79 -6.40 3.50
CA ASP A 58 9.36 -5.93 4.82
C ASP A 58 8.14 -6.77 5.23
N VAL A 59 8.41 -7.91 5.88
CA VAL A 59 7.38 -8.89 6.23
C VAL A 59 7.16 -8.88 7.74
N PRO A 60 5.98 -8.46 8.22
CA PRO A 60 5.61 -8.55 9.62
C PRO A 60 5.69 -9.97 10.18
N GLU A 61 5.92 -10.09 11.49
CA GLU A 61 5.95 -11.39 12.16
C GLU A 61 4.62 -12.14 12.00
N GLY A 62 4.72 -13.46 11.78
CA GLY A 62 3.57 -14.36 11.64
C GLY A 62 3.03 -14.49 10.22
N ILE A 63 3.64 -13.84 9.21
CA ILE A 63 3.29 -14.04 7.80
C ILE A 63 4.28 -15.01 7.16
N ASP A 64 3.74 -16.06 6.52
CA ASP A 64 4.54 -17.03 5.79
C ASP A 64 4.99 -16.45 4.44
N ASP A 65 6.29 -16.51 4.19
CA ASP A 65 6.93 -15.99 2.98
C ASP A 65 6.39 -16.64 1.68
N THR A 66 5.94 -17.90 1.78
CA THR A 66 5.39 -18.65 0.64
C THR A 66 4.05 -18.09 0.18
N VAL A 67 3.25 -17.51 1.08
CA VAL A 67 1.99 -16.84 0.74
C VAL A 67 2.26 -15.56 -0.05
N LEU A 68 3.42 -14.93 0.15
CA LEU A 68 3.83 -13.71 -0.55
C LEU A 68 4.49 -13.96 -1.91
N ALA A 69 4.71 -15.21 -2.31
CA ALA A 69 5.34 -15.54 -3.58
C ALA A 69 4.66 -14.87 -4.81
N PRO A 70 3.32 -14.75 -4.89
CA PRO A 70 2.66 -14.05 -5.99
C PRO A 70 2.98 -12.55 -6.06
N LEU A 71 3.19 -11.88 -4.92
CA LEU A 71 3.57 -10.46 -4.86
C LEU A 71 4.99 -10.21 -5.38
N ARG A 72 5.85 -11.23 -5.36
CA ARG A 72 7.27 -11.12 -5.69
C ARG A 72 7.59 -11.45 -7.13
N THR A 73 6.59 -11.77 -7.95
CA THR A 73 6.83 -11.93 -9.38
C THR A 73 7.25 -10.59 -10.00
N PRO A 74 8.10 -10.57 -11.04
CA PRO A 74 8.52 -9.33 -11.69
C PRO A 74 7.34 -8.50 -12.22
N GLN A 75 6.29 -9.17 -12.72
CA GLN A 75 5.10 -8.52 -13.24
C GLN A 75 4.29 -7.84 -12.13
N THR A 76 4.07 -8.53 -11.01
CA THR A 76 3.33 -7.97 -9.87
C THR A 76 4.11 -6.85 -9.21
N ARG A 77 5.44 -6.98 -9.05
CA ARG A 77 6.29 -5.90 -8.52
C ARG A 77 6.25 -4.64 -9.39
N GLU A 78 6.30 -4.79 -10.71
CA GLU A 78 6.22 -3.64 -11.60
C GLU A 78 4.84 -2.97 -11.55
N ARG A 79 3.76 -3.77 -11.45
CA ARG A 79 2.40 -3.23 -11.26
C ARG A 79 2.28 -2.48 -9.93
N LEU A 80 2.77 -3.08 -8.83
CA LEU A 80 2.80 -2.46 -7.51
C LEU A 80 3.60 -1.16 -7.50
N ARG A 81 4.74 -1.12 -8.21
CA ARG A 81 5.56 0.11 -8.33
C ARG A 81 4.75 1.24 -8.96
N GLN A 82 4.05 0.96 -10.07
CA GLN A 82 3.21 1.94 -10.75
C GLN A 82 2.03 2.39 -9.87
N CYS A 83 1.37 1.46 -9.18
CA CYS A 83 0.30 1.76 -8.23
C CYS A 83 0.80 2.61 -7.05
N LEU A 84 1.95 2.26 -6.47
CA LEU A 84 2.55 3.01 -5.37
C LEU A 84 2.91 4.44 -5.79
N GLU A 85 3.49 4.63 -6.98
CA GLU A 85 3.77 5.95 -7.53
C GLU A 85 2.48 6.78 -7.70
N ALA A 86 1.38 6.14 -8.12
CA ALA A 86 0.08 6.80 -8.24
C ALA A 86 -0.49 7.19 -6.85
N VAL A 87 -0.41 6.29 -5.85
CA VAL A 87 -0.85 6.58 -4.47
C VAL A 87 -0.05 7.75 -3.88
N LEU A 88 1.26 7.79 -4.11
CA LEU A 88 2.14 8.82 -3.54
C LEU A 88 2.18 10.13 -4.35
N SER A 89 1.40 10.24 -5.43
CA SER A 89 1.42 11.41 -6.32
C SER A 89 0.74 12.64 -5.70
N ASP A 90 -0.56 12.82 -5.88
CA ASP A 90 -1.36 13.89 -5.31
C ASP A 90 -2.86 13.52 -5.26
N GLY A 91 -3.66 14.43 -4.68
CA GLY A 91 -5.10 14.24 -4.48
C GLY A 91 -5.93 14.13 -5.77
N ALA A 92 -5.39 14.45 -6.95
CA ALA A 92 -6.10 14.23 -8.20
C ALA A 92 -6.17 12.74 -8.59
N VAL A 93 -5.28 11.92 -8.03
CA VAL A 93 -5.14 10.49 -8.33
C VAL A 93 -5.34 9.61 -7.08
N SER A 94 -5.06 10.13 -5.88
CA SER A 94 -5.16 9.36 -4.64
C SER A 94 -5.90 10.12 -3.54
N GLU A 95 -7.00 9.55 -3.08
CA GLU A 95 -7.75 10.06 -1.92
C GLU A 95 -6.88 10.08 -0.66
N LEU A 96 -6.04 9.06 -0.47
CA LEU A 96 -5.14 8.98 0.67
C LEU A 96 -4.13 10.15 0.68
N ALA A 97 -3.58 10.51 -0.48
CA ALA A 97 -2.70 11.66 -0.61
C ALA A 97 -3.44 12.99 -0.38
N GLU A 98 -4.71 13.09 -0.78
CA GLU A 98 -5.57 14.25 -0.48
C GLU A 98 -5.77 14.41 1.03
N GLN A 99 -6.18 13.34 1.73
CA GLN A 99 -6.39 13.34 3.18
C GLN A 99 -5.12 13.73 3.95
N TRP A 100 -3.95 13.20 3.57
CA TRP A 100 -2.68 13.62 4.19
C TRP A 100 -2.31 15.08 3.88
N ALA A 101 -2.66 15.59 2.70
CA ALA A 101 -2.42 16.99 2.36
C ALA A 101 -3.27 17.94 3.21
N GLU A 102 -4.48 17.53 3.64
CA GLU A 102 -5.33 18.30 4.56
C GLU A 102 -4.72 18.45 5.96
N ASN A 103 -3.95 17.46 6.40
CA ASN A 103 -3.26 17.48 7.70
C ASN A 103 -2.06 18.47 7.70
N GLY A 104 -1.40 18.61 6.54
CA GLY A 104 -0.40 19.65 6.30
C GLY A 104 0.81 19.15 5.52
N GLN A 105 1.63 20.07 5.02
CA GLN A 105 2.74 19.72 4.14
C GLN A 105 3.84 18.90 4.85
N GLU A 106 4.09 19.14 6.13
CA GLU A 106 5.10 18.40 6.89
C GLU A 106 4.69 16.94 7.10
N GLU A 107 3.45 16.72 7.56
CA GLU A 107 2.89 15.38 7.78
C GLU A 107 2.73 14.60 6.46
N LEU A 108 2.32 15.27 5.38
CA LEU A 108 2.27 14.67 4.04
C LEU A 108 3.65 14.17 3.59
N LEU A 109 4.71 14.97 3.78
CA LEU A 109 6.06 14.58 3.39
C LEU A 109 6.59 13.44 4.27
N GLU A 110 6.30 13.44 5.56
CA GLU A 110 6.66 12.35 6.48
C GLU A 110 5.98 11.04 6.08
N TRP A 111 4.67 11.08 5.84
CA TRP A 111 3.91 9.91 5.39
C TRP A 111 4.42 9.38 4.05
N LYS A 112 4.66 10.25 3.06
CA LYS A 112 5.23 9.83 1.76
C LYS A 112 6.59 9.17 1.92
N ALA A 113 7.44 9.71 2.80
CA ALA A 113 8.77 9.16 3.03
C ALA A 113 8.72 7.76 3.68
N LYS A 114 7.78 7.52 4.60
CA LYS A 114 7.61 6.21 5.27
C LYS A 114 6.88 5.18 4.42
N SER A 115 6.00 5.63 3.52
CA SER A 115 5.24 4.76 2.61
C SER A 115 6.00 4.39 1.34
N HIS A 116 7.04 5.16 1.00
CA HIS A 116 7.84 4.90 -0.18
C HIS A 116 8.80 3.72 0.05
N ILE A 117 8.75 2.73 -0.83
CA ILE A 117 9.66 1.58 -0.83
C ILE A 117 10.14 1.27 -2.25
N GLN A 118 11.39 0.83 -2.37
CA GLN A 118 11.95 0.41 -3.67
C GLN A 118 11.63 -1.05 -3.95
N LEU A 119 10.91 -1.28 -5.04
CA LEU A 119 10.65 -2.61 -5.60
C LEU A 119 11.71 -2.89 -6.66
N VAL A 120 12.82 -3.53 -6.26
CA VAL A 120 13.91 -3.99 -7.16
C VAL A 120 13.62 -5.34 -7.81
#